data_AF-A0A931ULA0-F1
#
_entry.id   AF-A0A931ULA0-F1
#
_cell.length_a   1.000
_cell.length_b   1.000
_cell.length_c   1.000
_cell.angle_alpha   90.00
_cell.angle_beta   90.00
_cell.angle_gamma   90.00
#
_symmetry.space_group_name_H-M   'P 1'
#
loop_
_entity.id
_entity.type
_entity.pdbx_description
1 polymer ?
#
loop_
_entity_poly.entity_id
_entity_poly.type
_entity_poly.pdbx_seq_one_letter_code
_entity_poly.pdbx_strand_id
1 'polypeptide(L)'
;MAAIHLFKTNRARGVEIVAKYMRMRDTAAIEAQYDEYTKLINAKPYPNVKGMQNIIDYLISEGAEKARGMKAADAVDLSFVRALDESKFIDGLYR
;
A
#
# COMPACT_ATOMS: atom_id res chain seq x y z
N MET A 1 6.36 8.55 -0.25
CA MET A 1 5.32 9.05 -1.17
C MET A 1 5.82 9.24 -2.61
N ALA A 2 7.03 9.74 -2.84
CA ALA A 2 7.61 9.86 -4.19
C ALA A 2 7.58 8.53 -5.00
N ALA A 3 7.80 7.39 -4.33
CA ALA A 3 7.72 6.08 -4.98
C ALA A 3 6.31 5.70 -5.48
N ILE A 4 5.25 6.03 -4.72
CA ILE A 4 3.86 5.78 -5.14
C ILE A 4 3.51 6.67 -6.34
N HIS A 5 3.90 7.94 -6.29
CA HIS A 5 3.71 8.85 -7.40
C HIS A 5 4.43 8.30 -8.66
N LEU A 6 5.73 8.01 -8.57
CA LEU A 6 6.52 7.44 -9.68
C LEU A 6 5.87 6.18 -10.25
N PHE A 7 5.45 5.26 -9.38
CA PHE A 7 4.79 4.03 -9.80
C PHE A 7 3.50 4.32 -10.57
N LYS A 8 2.70 5.31 -10.16
CA LYS A 8 1.42 5.64 -10.82
C LYS A 8 1.57 6.50 -12.08
N THR A 9 2.59 7.35 -12.17
CA THR A 9 2.74 8.33 -13.27
C THR A 9 3.77 7.93 -14.33
N ASN A 10 4.61 6.94 -14.06
CA ASN A 10 5.57 6.41 -15.02
C ASN A 10 5.35 4.90 -15.24
N ARG A 11 4.51 4.56 -16.23
CA ARG A 11 4.15 3.18 -16.56
C ARG A 11 5.36 2.29 -16.84
N ALA A 12 6.30 2.76 -17.66
CA ALA A 12 7.49 1.98 -17.99
C ALA A 12 8.25 1.58 -16.73
N ARG A 13 8.47 2.55 -15.82
CA ARG A 13 9.15 2.28 -14.56
C ARG A 13 8.34 1.41 -13.61
N GLY A 14 7.03 1.59 -13.56
CA GLY A 14 6.13 0.78 -12.74
C GLY A 14 6.06 -0.68 -13.16
N VAL A 15 5.98 -0.95 -14.47
CA VAL A 15 6.03 -2.29 -15.06
C VAL A 15 7.36 -2.98 -14.74
N GLU A 16 8.49 -2.27 -14.85
CA GLU A 16 9.80 -2.79 -14.44
C GLU A 16 9.87 -3.16 -12.95
N ILE A 17 9.27 -2.33 -12.09
CA ILE A 17 9.19 -2.58 -10.64
C ILE A 17 8.40 -3.87 -10.38
N VAL A 18 7.24 -4.04 -11.02
CA VAL A 18 6.42 -5.27 -10.89
C VAL A 18 7.23 -6.49 -11.34
N ALA A 19 7.83 -6.45 -12.54
CA ALA A 19 8.64 -7.55 -13.06
C ALA A 19 9.76 -7.95 -12.09
N LYS A 20 10.51 -6.95 -11.58
CA LYS A 20 11.66 -7.16 -10.70
C LYS A 20 11.28 -7.77 -9.35
N TYR A 21 10.29 -7.20 -8.67
CA TYR A 21 9.97 -7.59 -7.29
C TYR A 21 9.01 -8.77 -7.21
N MET A 22 8.17 -8.98 -8.22
CA MET A 22 7.31 -10.16 -8.31
C MET A 22 7.99 -11.35 -9.00
N ARG A 23 9.22 -11.16 -9.52
CA ARG A 23 10.01 -12.18 -10.24
C ARG A 23 9.25 -12.79 -11.42
N MET A 24 8.41 -11.99 -12.06
CA MET A 24 7.61 -12.38 -13.22
C MET A 24 8.42 -12.23 -14.51
N ARG A 25 8.09 -13.02 -15.53
CA ARG A 25 8.74 -12.98 -16.86
C ARG A 25 7.77 -12.81 -18.01
N ASP A 26 6.50 -13.17 -17.81
CA ASP A 26 5.44 -12.98 -18.79
C ASP A 26 5.06 -11.49 -18.85
N THR A 27 5.36 -10.85 -19.97
CA THR A 27 5.11 -9.42 -20.18
C THR A 27 3.63 -9.07 -20.06
N ALA A 28 2.73 -9.89 -20.62
CA ALA A 28 1.30 -9.59 -20.57
C ALA A 28 0.77 -9.67 -19.13
N ALA A 29 1.23 -10.65 -18.37
CA ALA A 29 0.87 -10.79 -16.95
C ALA A 29 1.43 -9.63 -16.10
N ILE A 30 2.68 -9.20 -16.37
CA ILE A 30 3.29 -8.06 -15.66
C ILE A 30 2.49 -6.77 -15.91
N GLU A 31 2.13 -6.51 -17.16
CA GLU A 31 1.37 -5.32 -17.52
C GLU A 31 -0.02 -5.32 -16.90
N ALA A 32 -0.73 -6.45 -16.94
CA ALA A 32 -2.02 -6.60 -16.29
C ALA A 32 -1.92 -6.35 -14.78
N GLN A 33 -0.87 -6.87 -14.13
CA GLN A 33 -0.66 -6.69 -12.69
C GLN A 33 -0.33 -5.24 -12.34
N TYR A 34 0.45 -4.56 -13.18
CA TYR A 34 0.68 -3.12 -13.05
C TYR A 34 -0.64 -2.34 -13.13
N ASP A 35 -1.44 -2.59 -14.17
CA ASP A 35 -2.71 -1.89 -14.38
C ASP A 35 -3.70 -2.11 -13.22
N GLU A 36 -3.69 -3.28 -12.59
CA GLU A 36 -4.46 -3.57 -11.38
C GLU A 36 -3.92 -2.80 -10.16
N TYR A 37 -2.61 -2.87 -9.92
CA TYR A 37 -1.98 -2.21 -8.76
C TYR A 37 -2.08 -0.69 -8.81
N THR A 38 -2.01 -0.08 -9.99
CA THR A 38 -2.22 1.35 -10.13
C THR A 38 -3.62 1.78 -9.66
N LYS A 39 -4.63 0.91 -9.77
CA LYS A 39 -6.00 1.17 -9.29
C LYS A 39 -6.14 0.94 -7.79
N LEU A 40 -5.47 -0.08 -7.25
CA LEU A 40 -5.55 -0.45 -5.84
C LEU A 40 -4.73 0.46 -4.92
N ILE A 41 -3.58 0.93 -5.38
CA ILE A 41 -2.67 1.76 -4.56
C ILE A 41 -3.19 3.19 -4.53
N ASN A 42 -3.64 3.64 -3.36
CA ASN A 42 -4.07 5.00 -3.14
C ASN A 42 -2.89 5.99 -3.19
N ALA A 43 -3.13 7.18 -3.76
CA ALA A 43 -2.14 8.26 -3.78
C ALA A 43 -1.75 8.71 -2.36
N LYS A 44 -2.73 8.73 -1.45
CA LYS A 44 -2.56 8.92 -0.01
C LYS A 44 -2.69 7.55 0.66
N PRO A 45 -1.58 6.89 1.03
CA PRO A 45 -1.63 5.52 1.54
C PRO A 45 -2.00 5.51 3.02
N TYR A 46 -3.21 5.98 3.34
CA TYR A 46 -3.76 5.79 4.68
C TYR A 46 -4.13 4.32 4.87
N PRO A 47 -3.63 3.68 5.94
CA PRO A 47 -4.04 2.32 6.26
C PRO A 47 -5.51 2.27 6.66
N ASN A 48 -6.19 1.19 6.25
CA ASN A 48 -7.59 0.97 6.57
C ASN A 48 -7.71 0.32 7.95
N VAL A 49 -8.17 1.07 8.94
CA VAL A 49 -8.31 0.60 10.33
C VAL A 49 -9.21 -0.64 10.43
N LYS A 50 -10.30 -0.69 9.67
CA LYS A 50 -11.19 -1.87 9.62
C LYS A 50 -10.46 -3.08 9.04
N GLY A 51 -9.69 -2.87 7.98
CA GLY A 51 -8.84 -3.92 7.38
C GLY A 51 -7.82 -4.46 8.38
N MET A 52 -7.18 -3.59 9.16
CA MET A 52 -6.25 -4.00 10.21
C MET A 52 -6.93 -4.79 11.32
N GLN A 53 -8.14 -4.41 11.73
CA GLN A 53 -8.90 -5.19 12.71
C GLN A 53 -9.24 -6.58 12.17
N ASN A 54 -9.67 -6.69 10.90
CA ASN A 54 -9.94 -7.98 10.29
C ASN A 54 -8.70 -8.90 10.27
N ILE A 55 -7.51 -8.34 10.05
CA ILE A 55 -6.25 -9.11 10.11
C ILE A 55 -5.97 -9.58 11.54
N ILE A 56 -6.16 -8.74 12.55
CA ILE A 56 -6.00 -9.11 13.96
C ILE A 56 -6.98 -10.24 14.32
N ASP A 57 -8.24 -10.11 13.95
CA ASP A 57 -9.28 -11.11 14.21
C ASP A 57 -8.94 -12.45 13.53
N TYR A 58 -8.45 -12.40 12.29
CA TYR A 58 -7.96 -13.58 11.58
C TYR A 58 -6.76 -14.24 12.28
N LEU A 59 -5.78 -13.45 12.73
CA LEU A 59 -4.63 -13.99 13.48
C LEU A 59 -5.05 -14.65 14.80
N ILE A 60 -6.05 -14.09 15.48
CA ILE A 60 -6.63 -14.70 16.69
C ILE A 60 -7.32 -16.03 16.33
N SER A 61 -8.07 -16.10 15.23
CA SER A 61 -8.71 -17.35 14.80
C SER A 61 -7.69 -18.43 14.41
N GLU A 62 -6.53 -18.03 13.90
CA GLU A 62 -5.40 -18.93 13.60
C GLU A 62 -4.56 -19.29 14.84
N GLY A 63 -4.95 -18.84 16.03
CA GLY A 63 -4.31 -19.21 17.30
C GLY A 63 -3.08 -18.37 17.68
N ALA A 64 -2.89 -17.20 17.07
CA ALA A 64 -1.81 -16.30 17.44
C ALA A 64 -2.10 -15.61 18.79
N GLU A 65 -1.59 -16.18 19.88
CA GLU A 65 -1.79 -15.65 21.24
C GLU A 65 -1.34 -14.19 21.39
N LYS A 66 -0.29 -13.76 20.67
CA LYS A 66 0.20 -12.37 20.67
C LYS A 66 -0.79 -11.37 20.09
N ALA A 67 -1.72 -11.81 19.25
CA ALA A 67 -2.76 -10.95 18.68
C ALA A 67 -3.91 -10.71 19.66
N ARG A 68 -4.05 -11.54 20.71
CA ARG A 68 -5.10 -11.35 21.72
C ARG A 68 -4.85 -10.05 22.49
N GLY A 69 -5.84 -9.17 22.48
CA GLY A 69 -5.79 -7.87 23.14
C GLY A 69 -5.10 -6.76 22.34
N MET A 70 -4.53 -7.05 21.17
CA MET A 70 -4.09 -6.00 20.24
C MET A 70 -5.29 -5.23 19.70
N LYS A 71 -5.18 -3.91 19.62
CA LYS A 71 -6.14 -3.06 18.90
C LYS A 71 -5.55 -2.67 17.55
N ALA A 72 -6.41 -2.44 16.56
CA ALA A 72 -5.95 -1.95 15.25
C ALA A 72 -5.11 -0.66 15.35
N ALA A 73 -5.38 0.20 16.34
CA ALA A 73 -4.59 1.41 16.60
C ALA A 73 -3.16 1.12 17.07
N ASP A 74 -2.91 -0.02 17.74
CA ASP A 74 -1.57 -0.41 18.20
C ASP A 74 -0.69 -0.88 17.03
N ALA A 75 -1.31 -1.30 15.93
CA ALA A 75 -0.64 -1.78 14.73
C ALA A 75 -0.41 -0.70 13.67
N VAL A 76 -0.84 0.55 13.92
CA VAL A 76 -0.89 1.60 12.91
C VAL A 76 -0.41 2.94 13.48
N ASP A 77 0.62 3.51 12.86
CA ASP A 77 1.02 4.90 13.08
C ASP A 77 0.63 5.77 11.87
N LEU A 78 -0.30 6.69 12.10
CA LEU A 78 -0.81 7.61 11.06
C LEU A 78 -0.07 8.94 11.00
N SER A 79 0.79 9.25 11.98
CA SER A 79 1.39 10.57 12.15
C SER A 79 2.17 11.01 10.91
N PHE A 80 2.95 10.10 10.31
CA PHE A 80 3.76 10.37 9.13
C PHE A 80 2.93 10.71 7.88
N VAL A 81 1.90 9.91 7.58
CA VAL A 81 1.05 10.13 6.40
C VAL A 81 0.25 11.42 6.59
N ARG A 82 -0.27 11.65 7.80
CA ARG A 82 -1.01 12.86 8.15
C ARG A 82 -0.17 14.12 7.98
N ALA A 83 1.06 14.15 8.49
CA ALA A 83 1.95 15.31 8.35
C ALA A 83 2.25 15.64 6.87
N LEU A 84 2.42 14.62 6.02
CA LEU A 84 2.66 14.80 4.58
C LEU A 84 1.41 15.26 3.81
N ASP A 85 0.23 14.84 4.25
CA ASP A 85 -1.04 15.25 3.66
C ASP A 85 -1.40 16.70 4.06
N GLU A 86 -1.28 17.02 5.35
CA GLU A 86 -1.53 18.36 5.90
C GLU A 86 -0.59 19.41 5.31
N SER A 87 0.66 19.06 5.07
CA SER A 87 1.65 19.93 4.40
C SER A 87 1.41 20.12 2.90
N LYS A 88 0.37 19.50 2.32
CA LYS A 88 0.07 19.50 0.87
C LYS A 88 1.18 18.92 0.00
N PHE A 89 2.15 18.24 0.60
CA PHE A 89 3.26 17.62 -0.13
C PHE A 89 2.75 16.57 -1.10
N ILE A 90 1.82 15.69 -0.68
CA ILE A 90 1.28 14.63 -1.54
C ILE A 90 0.51 15.23 -2.72
N ASP A 91 -0.36 16.22 -2.47
CA ASP A 91 -1.13 16.90 -3.52
C ASP A 91 -0.19 17.60 -4.53
N GLY A 92 0.94 18.16 -4.06
CA GLY A 92 1.95 18.78 -4.91
C GLY A 92 2.65 17.82 -5.89
N LEU A 93 2.66 16.51 -5.61
CA LEU A 93 3.25 15.53 -6.52
C LEU A 93 2.38 15.30 -7.77
N TYR A 94 1.06 15.54 -7.72
CA TYR A 94 0.12 15.21 -8.81
C TYR A 94 -0.38 16.43 -9.58
N ARG A 95 0.36 17.54 -9.54
CA ARG A 95 0.08 18.73 -10.36
C ARG A 95 0.80 18.70 -11.69
#